data_AF-A0A3B8WID0-F1
#
_entry.id   AF-A0A3B8WID0-F1
#
_cell.length_a   1.000
_cell.length_b   1.000
_cell.length_c   1.000
_cell.angle_alpha   90.00
_cell.angle_beta   90.00
_cell.angle_gamma   90.00
#
_symmetry.space_group_name_H-M   'P 1'
#
loop_
_entity.id
_entity.type
_entity.pdbx_description
1 polymer ?
#
loop_
_entity_poly.entity_id
_entity_poly.type
_entity_poly.pdbx_seq_one_letter_code
_entity_poly.pdbx_strand_id
1 'polypeptide(L)'
;EVMDTESLIQRERFSEHSKETFDAVIETADKMAKEKFANHNSAADKDEPKFVNGQVEMLPDVKQAFDAYAEAGFLAGRYDYDLGGMQLPESVMAACNGFFTAANPGTAGYPFLTTAAANLIRVFGNDEQK
;
A
#
# COMPACT_ATOMS: atom_id res chain seq x y z
N GLU A 1 -4.50 -12.92 -17.65
CA GLU A 1 -5.47 -13.51 -18.59
C GLU A 1 -6.46 -12.49 -19.16
N VAL A 2 -7.33 -11.85 -18.37
CA VAL A 2 -8.33 -10.90 -18.92
C VAL A 2 -7.72 -9.55 -19.33
N MET A 3 -6.94 -8.93 -18.45
CA MET A 3 -6.36 -7.59 -18.65
C MET A 3 -5.01 -7.60 -19.37
N ASP A 4 -4.50 -8.80 -19.71
CA ASP A 4 -3.16 -8.98 -20.29
C ASP A 4 -2.03 -8.27 -19.51
N THR A 5 -2.10 -8.23 -18.18
CA THR A 5 -1.12 -7.52 -17.32
C THR A 5 0.33 -7.94 -17.54
N GLU A 6 0.57 -9.19 -17.91
CA GLU A 6 1.92 -9.71 -18.16
C GLU A 6 2.60 -9.00 -19.34
N SER A 7 1.88 -8.59 -20.38
CA SER A 7 2.49 -7.91 -21.52
C SER A 7 3.09 -6.54 -21.18
N LEU A 8 2.76 -5.98 -20.00
CA LEU A 8 3.35 -4.73 -19.53
C LEU A 8 4.87 -4.82 -19.35
N ILE A 9 5.43 -6.01 -19.09
CA ILE A 9 6.90 -6.20 -18.97
C ILE A 9 7.66 -5.85 -20.26
N GLN A 10 6.97 -5.79 -21.39
CA GLN A 10 7.56 -5.36 -22.68
C GLN A 10 7.79 -3.85 -22.75
N ARG A 11 7.23 -3.07 -21.81
CA ARG A 11 7.50 -1.63 -21.69
C ARG A 11 8.76 -1.43 -20.87
N GLU A 12 9.63 -0.53 -21.32
CA GLU A 12 10.89 -0.17 -20.63
C GLU A 12 10.70 0.12 -19.13
N ARG A 13 9.62 0.80 -18.76
CA ARG A 13 9.30 1.09 -17.35
C ARG A 13 9.15 -0.16 -16.47
N PHE A 14 8.72 -1.28 -17.04
CA PHE A 14 8.40 -2.51 -16.31
C PHE A 14 9.30 -3.68 -16.69
N SER A 15 10.37 -3.45 -17.46
CA SER A 15 11.21 -4.52 -18.02
C SER A 15 12.03 -5.30 -16.99
N GLU A 16 12.20 -4.74 -15.79
CA GLU A 16 12.83 -5.41 -14.64
C GLU A 16 11.88 -6.40 -13.93
N HIS A 17 10.60 -6.45 -14.33
CA HIS A 17 9.62 -7.38 -13.79
C HIS A 17 9.41 -8.59 -14.68
N SER A 18 8.97 -9.67 -14.05
CA SER A 18 8.40 -10.84 -14.69
C SER A 18 7.01 -11.14 -14.13
N LYS A 19 6.30 -12.07 -14.78
CA LYS A 19 5.05 -12.63 -14.26
C LYS A 19 5.22 -13.12 -12.81
N GLU A 20 6.31 -13.83 -12.52
CA GLU A 20 6.61 -14.37 -11.20
C GLU A 20 6.81 -13.26 -10.16
N THR A 21 7.44 -12.13 -10.53
CA THR A 21 7.57 -10.99 -9.61
C THR A 21 6.23 -10.35 -9.31
N PHE A 22 5.33 -10.25 -10.30
CA PHE A 22 3.97 -9.76 -10.06
C PHE A 22 3.18 -10.69 -9.15
N ASP A 23 3.22 -12.00 -9.42
CA ASP A 23 2.55 -13.01 -8.60
C ASP A 23 3.06 -12.98 -7.15
N ALA A 24 4.38 -12.93 -6.95
CA ALA A 24 5.00 -12.90 -5.63
C ALA A 24 4.56 -11.67 -4.80
N VAL A 25 4.45 -10.50 -5.42
CA VAL A 25 3.98 -9.28 -4.74
C VAL A 25 2.50 -9.41 -4.36
N ILE A 26 1.67 -9.96 -5.24
CA ILE A 26 0.23 -10.19 -4.99
C ILE A 26 0.05 -11.20 -3.84
N GLU A 27 0.79 -12.30 -3.84
CA GLU A 27 0.78 -13.30 -2.75
C GLU A 27 1.23 -12.71 -1.41
N THR A 28 2.27 -11.86 -1.45
CA THR A 28 2.75 -11.14 -0.26
C THR A 28 1.67 -10.22 0.29
N ALA A 29 0.98 -9.47 -0.58
CA ALA A 29 -0.13 -8.60 -0.19
C ALA A 29 -1.30 -9.38 0.43
N ASP A 30 -1.72 -10.50 -0.17
CA ASP A 30 -2.79 -11.37 0.37
C ASP A 30 -2.42 -11.92 1.76
N LYS A 31 -1.20 -12.45 1.91
CA LYS A 31 -0.71 -12.96 3.20
C LYS A 31 -0.70 -11.87 4.26
N MET A 32 -0.12 -10.71 3.95
CA MET A 32 -0.06 -9.59 4.88
C MET A 32 -1.45 -9.06 5.24
N ALA A 33 -2.37 -8.98 4.28
CA ALA A 33 -3.74 -8.56 4.54
C ALA A 33 -4.42 -9.50 5.56
N LYS A 34 -4.24 -10.82 5.44
CA LYS A 34 -4.77 -11.80 6.40
C LYS A 34 -4.11 -11.72 7.77
N GLU A 35 -2.78 -11.60 7.81
CA GLU A 35 -2.01 -11.71 9.06
C GLU A 35 -1.94 -10.39 9.86
N LYS A 36 -1.92 -9.24 9.17
CA LYS A 36 -1.66 -7.93 9.78
C LYS A 36 -2.85 -6.97 9.73
N PHE A 37 -3.78 -7.14 8.80
CA PHE A 37 -4.92 -6.23 8.64
C PHE A 37 -6.22 -6.84 9.18
N ALA A 38 -6.54 -8.05 8.75
CA ALA A 38 -7.79 -8.72 9.12
C ALA A 38 -7.88 -9.02 10.63
N ASN A 39 -6.74 -9.24 11.28
CA ASN A 39 -6.65 -9.60 12.70
C ASN A 39 -7.24 -8.56 13.66
N HIS A 40 -7.34 -7.29 13.25
CA HIS A 40 -7.80 -6.20 14.11
C HIS A 40 -8.99 -5.41 13.54
N ASN A 41 -9.59 -5.83 12.41
CA ASN A 41 -10.70 -5.09 11.80
C ASN A 41 -11.92 -4.97 12.75
N SER A 42 -12.42 -6.09 13.27
CA SER A 42 -13.54 -6.06 14.22
C SER A 42 -13.17 -5.44 15.57
N ALA A 43 -11.90 -5.51 15.98
CA ALA A 43 -11.45 -4.89 17.22
C ALA A 43 -11.44 -3.37 17.09
N ALA A 44 -10.93 -2.83 15.97
CA ALA A 44 -10.86 -1.40 15.69
C ALA A 44 -12.25 -0.77 15.51
N ASP A 45 -13.23 -1.53 15.04
CA ASP A 45 -14.63 -1.10 14.99
C ASP A 45 -15.28 -0.99 16.39
N LYS A 46 -14.90 -1.88 17.32
CA LYS A 46 -15.46 -1.90 18.69
C LYS A 46 -14.77 -0.91 19.62
N ASP A 47 -13.46 -0.72 19.47
CA ASP A 47 -12.66 0.25 20.22
C ASP A 47 -12.20 1.35 19.28
N GLU A 48 -13.15 2.24 18.98
CA GLU A 48 -12.92 3.38 18.10
C GLU A 48 -11.80 4.29 18.63
N PRO A 49 -11.04 4.95 17.74
CA PRO A 49 -10.04 5.94 18.14
C PRO A 49 -10.63 7.06 19.01
N LYS A 50 -9.88 7.49 20.03
CA LYS A 50 -10.29 8.54 20.98
C LYS A 50 -9.35 9.72 20.90
N PHE A 51 -9.90 10.92 20.99
CA PHE A 51 -9.10 12.13 21.11
C PHE A 51 -8.87 12.47 22.58
N VAL A 52 -7.64 12.31 23.05
CA VAL A 52 -7.25 12.45 24.46
C VAL A 52 -6.07 13.41 24.54
N ASN A 53 -6.20 14.49 25.31
CA ASN A 53 -5.13 15.46 25.58
C ASN A 53 -4.40 15.99 24.31
N GLY A 54 -5.14 16.21 23.22
CA GLY A 54 -4.56 16.73 21.97
C GLY A 54 -4.00 15.67 21.03
N GLN A 55 -4.10 14.38 21.37
CA GLN A 55 -3.61 13.26 20.57
C GLN A 55 -4.73 12.27 20.28
N VAL A 56 -4.58 11.50 19.20
CA VAL A 56 -5.45 10.37 18.90
C VAL A 56 -4.83 9.10 19.46
N GLU A 57 -5.56 8.44 20.35
CA GLU A 57 -5.24 7.10 20.84
C GLU A 57 -6.07 6.07 20.06
N MET A 58 -5.44 4.97 19.65
CA MET A 58 -6.07 3.89 18.88
C MET A 58 -5.37 2.57 19.16
N LEU A 59 -5.96 1.47 18.68
CA LEU A 59 -5.38 0.14 18.83
C LEU A 59 -3.94 0.08 18.27
N PRO A 60 -2.97 -0.45 19.03
CA PRO A 60 -1.57 -0.58 18.58
C PRO A 60 -1.42 -1.36 17.27
N ASP A 61 -2.32 -2.32 17.01
CA ASP A 61 -2.34 -3.13 15.79
C ASP A 61 -2.47 -2.28 14.52
N VAL A 62 -3.14 -1.12 14.58
CA VAL A 62 -3.24 -0.18 13.45
C VAL A 62 -1.84 0.30 13.04
N LYS A 63 -1.02 0.69 14.03
CA LYS A 63 0.36 1.11 13.77
C LYS A 63 1.21 -0.07 13.26
N GLN A 64 1.08 -1.24 13.86
CA GLN A 64 1.84 -2.43 13.42
C GLN A 64 1.52 -2.81 11.96
N ALA A 65 0.25 -2.70 11.55
CA ALA A 65 -0.16 -2.94 10.17
C ALA A 65 0.36 -1.86 9.21
N PHE A 66 0.32 -0.59 9.61
CA PHE A 66 0.89 0.52 8.83
C PHE A 66 2.40 0.32 8.63
N ASP A 67 3.14 0.05 9.71
CA ASP A 67 4.59 -0.16 9.68
C ASP A 67 4.92 -1.35 8.77
N ALA A 68 4.21 -2.47 8.90
CA ALA A 68 4.41 -3.64 8.03
C ALA A 68 4.16 -3.31 6.54
N TYR A 69 3.11 -2.54 6.22
CA TYR A 69 2.81 -2.10 4.86
C TYR A 69 3.91 -1.19 4.29
N ALA A 70 4.42 -0.27 5.10
CA ALA A 70 5.50 0.64 4.73
C ALA A 70 6.83 -0.11 4.53
N GLU A 71 7.20 -0.99 5.46
CA GLU A 71 8.43 -1.79 5.42
C GLU A 71 8.46 -2.77 4.24
N ALA A 72 7.29 -3.29 3.84
CA ALA A 72 7.16 -4.10 2.64
C ALA A 72 7.21 -3.29 1.33
N GLY A 73 7.36 -1.96 1.40
CA GLY A 73 7.53 -1.08 0.24
C GLY A 73 6.23 -0.64 -0.44
N PHE A 74 5.06 -1.08 0.03
CA PHE A 74 3.79 -0.83 -0.67
C PHE A 74 3.40 0.66 -0.73
N LEU A 75 3.88 1.51 0.20
CA LEU A 75 3.68 2.96 0.14
C LEU A 75 4.19 3.58 -1.17
N ALA A 76 5.36 3.14 -1.62
CA ALA A 76 6.05 3.61 -2.82
C ALA A 76 5.94 2.61 -3.98
N GLY A 77 5.09 1.58 -3.90
CA GLY A 77 5.11 0.45 -4.83
C GLY A 77 4.96 0.83 -6.32
N ARG A 78 4.27 1.95 -6.61
CA ARG A 78 4.07 2.50 -7.97
C ARG A 78 5.22 3.38 -8.47
N TYR A 79 6.04 3.88 -7.55
CA TYR A 79 7.03 4.91 -7.84
C TYR A 79 8.26 4.32 -8.51
N ASP A 80 9.05 5.21 -9.11
CA ASP A 80 10.31 4.87 -9.78
C ASP A 80 11.33 4.32 -8.79
N TYR A 81 12.25 3.49 -9.28
CA TYR A 81 13.33 2.94 -8.46
C TYR A 81 14.18 4.06 -7.83
N ASP A 82 14.39 5.16 -8.57
CA ASP A 82 15.12 6.35 -8.10
C ASP A 82 14.43 7.07 -6.93
N LEU A 83 13.13 6.80 -6.71
CA LEU A 83 12.35 7.30 -5.58
C LEU A 83 12.15 6.24 -4.49
N GLY A 84 12.92 5.14 -4.54
CA GLY A 84 12.79 4.00 -3.63
C GLY A 84 11.52 3.17 -3.85
N GLY A 85 10.86 3.32 -5.00
CA GLY A 85 9.67 2.55 -5.35
C GLY A 85 9.99 1.20 -5.96
N MET A 86 8.94 0.43 -6.26
CA MET A 86 9.05 -0.89 -6.89
C MET A 86 8.73 -0.87 -8.39
N GLN A 87 8.35 0.28 -8.96
CA GLN A 87 7.90 0.42 -10.35
C GLN A 87 6.75 -0.52 -10.79
N LEU A 88 5.93 -0.98 -9.85
CA LEU A 88 4.86 -1.91 -10.18
C LEU A 88 3.76 -1.23 -11.02
N PRO A 89 3.20 -1.93 -12.02
CA PRO A 89 2.05 -1.45 -12.76
C PRO A 89 0.83 -1.20 -11.88
N GLU A 90 -0.02 -0.23 -12.26
CA GLU A 90 -1.23 0.09 -11.50
C GLU A 90 -2.17 -1.10 -11.37
N SER A 91 -2.27 -1.96 -12.38
CA SER A 91 -3.11 -3.17 -12.31
C SER A 91 -2.67 -4.14 -11.20
N VAL A 92 -1.36 -4.29 -11.00
CA VAL A 92 -0.79 -5.12 -9.92
C VAL A 92 -1.01 -4.46 -8.57
N MET A 93 -0.73 -3.16 -8.47
CA MET A 93 -0.89 -2.40 -7.23
C MET A 93 -2.36 -2.27 -6.81
N ALA A 94 -3.29 -2.17 -7.75
CA ALA A 94 -4.72 -2.18 -7.49
C ALA A 94 -5.17 -3.54 -6.91
N ALA A 95 -4.66 -4.65 -7.46
CA ALA A 95 -4.94 -5.98 -6.91
C ALA A 95 -4.42 -6.12 -5.47
N CYS A 96 -3.18 -5.69 -5.21
CA CYS A 96 -2.60 -5.70 -3.87
C CYS A 96 -3.42 -4.86 -2.88
N ASN A 97 -3.74 -3.62 -3.24
CA ASN A 97 -4.55 -2.71 -2.41
C ASN A 97 -5.97 -3.24 -2.17
N GLY A 98 -6.52 -4.04 -3.10
CA GLY A 98 -7.79 -4.73 -2.94
C GLY A 98 -7.80 -5.67 -1.74
N PHE A 99 -6.74 -6.47 -1.54
CA PHE A 99 -6.62 -7.35 -0.38
C PHE A 99 -6.61 -6.58 0.94
N PHE A 100 -5.79 -5.54 1.04
CA PHE A 100 -5.70 -4.74 2.27
C PHE A 100 -7.02 -4.04 2.60
N THR A 101 -7.68 -3.46 1.59
CA THR A 101 -8.97 -2.78 1.76
C THR A 101 -10.07 -3.77 2.15
N ALA A 102 -10.08 -4.97 1.56
CA ALA A 102 -11.04 -6.01 1.92
C ALA A 102 -10.82 -6.54 3.34
N ALA A 103 -9.56 -6.67 3.78
CA ALA A 103 -9.22 -7.16 5.10
C ALA A 103 -9.54 -6.15 6.21
N ASN A 104 -9.19 -4.88 6.02
CA ASN A 104 -9.46 -3.82 6.98
C ASN A 104 -9.43 -2.43 6.29
N PRO A 105 -10.59 -1.91 5.84
CA PRO A 105 -10.64 -0.64 5.13
C PRO A 105 -10.29 0.56 6.02
N GLY A 106 -10.57 0.49 7.33
CA GLY A 106 -10.24 1.56 8.28
C GLY A 106 -8.73 1.77 8.39
N THR A 107 -7.98 0.68 8.58
CA THR A 107 -6.51 0.74 8.67
C THR A 107 -5.87 0.97 7.30
N ALA A 108 -6.39 0.39 6.23
CA ALA A 108 -5.89 0.62 4.86
C ALA A 108 -6.05 2.08 4.39
N GLY A 109 -6.97 2.84 5.00
CA GLY A 109 -7.13 4.27 4.72
C GLY A 109 -5.89 5.12 5.02
N TYR A 110 -5.13 4.79 6.07
CA TYR A 110 -3.92 5.54 6.45
C TYR A 110 -2.83 5.50 5.38
N PRO A 111 -2.33 4.34 4.92
CA PRO A 111 -1.35 4.31 3.83
C PRO A 111 -1.92 4.86 2.53
N PHE A 112 -3.22 4.65 2.24
CA PHE A 112 -3.87 5.21 1.04
C PHE A 112 -3.77 6.75 0.99
N LEU A 113 -4.19 7.43 2.06
CA LEU A 113 -4.16 8.90 2.11
C LEU A 113 -2.72 9.43 2.13
N THR A 114 -1.80 8.73 2.81
CA THR A 114 -0.36 9.07 2.79
C THR A 114 0.20 9.01 1.37
N THR A 115 -0.01 7.92 0.63
CA THR A 115 0.45 7.79 -0.77
C THR A 115 -0.21 8.82 -1.68
N ALA A 116 -1.49 9.15 -1.46
CA ALA A 116 -2.19 10.18 -2.23
C ALA A 116 -1.58 11.58 -2.01
N ALA A 117 -1.31 11.95 -0.76
CA ALA A 117 -0.67 13.22 -0.42
C ALA A 117 0.76 13.29 -0.97
N ALA A 118 1.54 12.22 -0.83
CA ALA A 118 2.88 12.14 -1.40
C ALA A 118 2.85 12.30 -2.94
N ASN A 119 1.88 11.69 -3.62
CA ASN A 119 1.74 11.84 -5.06
C ASN A 119 1.40 13.28 -5.48
N LEU A 120 0.57 13.98 -4.70
CA LEU A 120 0.26 15.39 -4.95
C LEU A 120 1.53 16.26 -4.87
N ILE A 121 2.31 16.08 -3.80
CA ILE A 121 3.58 16.81 -3.61
C ILE A 121 4.56 16.48 -4.74
N ARG A 122 4.71 15.20 -5.10
CA ARG A 122 5.60 14.79 -6.19
C ARG A 122 5.25 15.42 -7.53
N VAL A 123 3.96 15.58 -7.84
CA VAL A 123 3.52 16.11 -9.14
C VAL A 123 3.55 17.65 -9.16
N PHE A 124 3.12 18.31 -8.08
CA PHE A 124 2.87 19.76 -8.08
C PHE A 124 3.82 20.56 -7.17
N GLY A 125 4.58 19.89 -6.31
CA GLY A 125 5.56 20.51 -5.44
C GLY A 125 6.76 21.05 -6.21
N ASN A 126 7.36 22.12 -5.68
CA ASN A 126 8.68 22.58 -6.12
C ASN A 126 9.78 21.62 -5.62
N ASP A 127 11.02 21.85 -6.04
CA ASP A 127 12.15 20.97 -5.69
C ASP A 127 12.51 21.00 -4.19
N GLU A 128 12.09 22.02 -3.44
CA GLU A 128 12.27 22.08 -1.98
C GLU A 128 11.21 21.27 -1.23
N GLN A 129 10.01 21.13 -1.82
CA GLN A 129 8.89 20.38 -1.25
C GLN A 129 8.94 18.88 -1.55
N LYS A 130 9.61 18.49 -2.64
CA LYS A 130 9.78 17.10 -3.09
C LYS A 130 10.90 16.40 -2.33
#